data_AF-A0A258FBE6-F1
#
_entry.id   AF-A0A258FBE6-F1
#
_cell.length_a   1.000
_cell.length_b   1.000
_cell.length_c   1.000
_cell.angle_alpha   90.00
_cell.angle_beta   90.00
_cell.angle_gamma   90.00
#
_symmetry.space_group_name_H-M   'P 1'
#
loop_
_entity.id
_entity.type
_entity.pdbx_description
1 polymer ?
#
loop_
_entity_poly.entity_id
_entity_poly.type
_entity_poly.pdbx_seq_one_letter_code
_entity_poly.pdbx_strand_id
1 'polypeptide(L)'
;MRTWDIFCSVIDNYGDIGVSWRLARSLAHEQGAKVRLWVDDLVAFQRIRPEIQPDQAQQVCDGVTVCAWRQDAVFGPPAEVVVEAFGCSLPGTYVAAMAARAAPPVWINLEYLSAEPWVAAHHGLPSPHPQWPLTKYFFFPGYTRQTGGLLRERNLLARRAAFLQHDIVGYWQSLGVAAPVPGEWRISLFAYENPALAELLDAWSTGPDLVTLLVPEGRILPQLAKWLGLNALQAGD
;
A
#
# COMPACT_ATOMS: atom_id res chain seq x y z
N MET A 1 5.34 -14.46 20.94
CA MET A 1 4.94 -14.00 19.59
C MET A 1 4.08 -12.77 19.76
N ARG A 2 4.48 -11.62 19.21
CA ARG A 2 3.79 -10.34 19.47
C ARG A 2 2.54 -10.21 18.61
N THR A 3 1.48 -9.68 19.19
CA THR A 3 0.21 -9.38 18.49
C THR A 3 0.20 -7.96 17.95
N TRP A 4 -0.37 -7.76 16.77
CA TRP A 4 -0.48 -6.48 16.07
C TRP A 4 -1.90 -6.27 15.55
N ASP A 5 -2.44 -5.08 15.78
CA ASP A 5 -3.61 -4.56 15.09
C ASP A 5 -3.17 -3.38 14.21
N ILE A 6 -3.50 -3.43 12.93
CA ILE A 6 -3.26 -2.34 11.98
C ILE A 6 -4.62 -1.89 11.48
N PHE A 7 -4.93 -0.60 11.64
CA PHE A 7 -6.16 0.01 11.15
C PHE A 7 -5.84 0.85 9.92
N CYS A 8 -6.60 0.62 8.85
CA CYS A 8 -6.48 1.33 7.60
C CYS A 8 -7.87 1.83 7.18
N SER A 9 -8.01 3.15 7.09
CA SER A 9 -9.12 3.76 6.38
C SER A 9 -8.66 4.06 4.96
N VAL A 10 -9.38 3.59 3.95
CA VAL A 10 -8.98 3.71 2.54
C VAL A 10 -9.42 5.07 2.00
N ILE A 11 -8.50 6.03 1.97
CA ILE A 11 -8.76 7.40 1.48
C ILE A 11 -8.02 7.65 0.16
N ASP A 12 -6.72 7.35 0.10
CA ASP A 12 -5.90 7.51 -1.11
C ASP A 12 -5.92 6.26 -1.99
N ASN A 13 -7.09 5.95 -2.55
CA ASN A 13 -7.33 4.85 -3.48
C ASN A 13 -6.72 3.52 -3.00
N TYR A 14 -5.63 3.07 -3.61
CA TYR A 14 -4.95 1.82 -3.28
C TYR A 14 -3.66 2.03 -2.47
N GLY A 15 -3.25 3.28 -2.25
CA GLY A 15 -2.01 3.63 -1.54
C GLY A 15 -2.05 3.19 -0.08
N ASP A 16 -3.04 3.67 0.66
CA ASP A 16 -3.18 3.42 2.10
C ASP A 16 -3.26 1.92 2.41
N ILE A 17 -4.18 1.24 1.72
CA ILE A 17 -4.37 -0.19 1.89
C ILE A 17 -3.17 -0.99 1.37
N GLY A 18 -2.55 -0.56 0.27
CA GLY A 18 -1.36 -1.21 -0.28
C GLY A 18 -0.16 -1.18 0.68
N VAL A 19 0.07 -0.03 1.32
CA VAL A 19 1.14 0.13 2.32
C VAL A 19 0.81 -0.65 3.60
N SER A 20 -0.41 -0.52 4.12
CA SER A 20 -0.86 -1.23 5.31
C SER A 20 -0.79 -2.75 5.14
N TRP A 21 -1.19 -3.25 3.96
CA TRP A 21 -1.10 -4.66 3.59
C TRP A 21 0.35 -5.15 3.49
N ARG A 22 1.22 -4.38 2.84
CA ARG A 22 2.64 -4.72 2.71
C ARG A 22 3.32 -4.79 4.08
N LEU A 23 3.01 -3.85 4.98
CA LEU A 23 3.48 -3.87 6.37
C LEU A 23 2.96 -5.11 7.11
N ALA A 24 1.65 -5.38 7.04
CA ALA A 24 1.02 -6.52 7.71
C ALA A 24 1.67 -7.86 7.31
N ARG A 25 1.86 -8.08 6.00
CA ARG A 25 2.53 -9.28 5.47
C ARG A 25 3.97 -9.39 5.94
N SER A 26 4.71 -8.28 5.94
CA SER A 26 6.12 -8.29 6.37
C SER A 26 6.24 -8.64 7.86
N LEU A 27 5.36 -8.10 8.69
CA LEU A 27 5.29 -8.44 10.11
C LEU A 27 4.93 -9.92 10.32
N ALA A 28 3.92 -10.44 9.61
CA ALA A 28 3.50 -11.83 9.72
C ALA A 28 4.60 -12.80 9.25
N HIS A 29 5.13 -12.61 8.04
CA HIS A 29 6.05 -13.57 7.43
C HIS A 29 7.48 -13.45 7.93
N GLU A 30 7.98 -12.23 8.14
CA GLU A 30 9.39 -12.03 8.46
C GLU A 30 9.65 -11.97 9.97
N GLN A 31 8.70 -11.44 10.73
CA GLN A 31 8.83 -11.29 12.19
C GLN A 31 8.03 -12.35 12.97
N GLY A 32 7.26 -13.19 12.27
CA GLY A 32 6.38 -14.18 12.88
C GLY A 32 5.28 -13.55 13.74
N ALA A 33 4.87 -12.30 13.47
CA ALA A 33 3.85 -11.63 14.27
C ALA A 33 2.44 -12.19 14.02
N LYS A 34 1.57 -12.13 15.03
CA LYS A 34 0.12 -12.34 14.82
C LYS A 34 -0.50 -10.99 14.42
N VAL A 35 -0.87 -10.83 13.17
CA VAL A 35 -1.37 -9.55 12.64
C VAL A 35 -2.85 -9.65 12.32
N ARG A 36 -3.63 -8.68 12.82
CA ARG A 36 -4.95 -8.35 12.28
C ARG A 36 -4.87 -7.02 11.53
N LEU A 37 -5.39 -7.01 10.31
CA LEU A 37 -5.50 -5.82 9.47
C LEU A 37 -6.98 -5.46 9.33
N TRP A 38 -7.37 -4.35 9.95
CA TRP A 38 -8.72 -3.79 9.93
C TRP A 38 -8.83 -2.80 8.78
N VAL A 39 -9.78 -3.04 7.87
CA VAL A 39 -9.95 -2.25 6.63
C VAL A 39 -11.41 -1.87 6.46
N ASP A 40 -11.70 -0.58 6.27
CA ASP A 40 -13.07 -0.08 6.07
C ASP A 40 -13.63 -0.38 4.67
N ASP A 41 -12.77 -0.36 3.64
CA ASP A 41 -13.11 -0.72 2.26
C ASP A 41 -12.36 -1.97 1.77
N LEU A 42 -12.99 -3.14 1.97
CA LEU A 42 -12.48 -4.41 1.44
C LEU A 42 -12.65 -4.55 -0.09
N VAL A 43 -13.52 -3.77 -0.73
CA VAL A 43 -13.69 -3.79 -2.19
C VAL A 43 -12.48 -3.14 -2.86
N ALA A 44 -12.02 -2.00 -2.34
CA ALA A 44 -10.76 -1.40 -2.75
C ALA A 44 -9.58 -2.35 -2.49
N PHE A 45 -9.57 -3.05 -1.35
CA PHE A 45 -8.51 -4.02 -1.06
C PHE A 45 -8.51 -5.19 -2.07
N GLN A 46 -9.68 -5.70 -2.46
CA GLN A 46 -9.79 -6.78 -3.44
C GLN A 46 -9.14 -6.44 -4.78
N ARG A 47 -9.12 -5.16 -5.18
CA ARG A 47 -8.46 -4.73 -6.44
C ARG A 47 -6.96 -5.00 -6.45
N ILE A 48 -6.28 -4.89 -5.31
CA ILE A 48 -4.85 -5.19 -5.18
C ILE A 48 -4.58 -6.62 -4.67
N ARG A 49 -5.60 -7.29 -4.12
CA ARG A 49 -5.54 -8.69 -3.73
C ARG A 49 -6.87 -9.42 -4.05
N PRO A 50 -7.01 -10.00 -5.25
CA PRO A 50 -8.27 -10.58 -5.73
C PRO A 50 -8.89 -11.66 -4.84
N GLU A 51 -8.09 -12.35 -4.05
CA GLU A 51 -8.54 -13.41 -3.14
C GLU A 51 -9.30 -12.88 -1.92
N ILE A 52 -9.23 -11.57 -1.64
CA ILE A 52 -10.01 -10.95 -0.58
C ILE A 52 -11.50 -11.07 -0.91
N GLN A 53 -12.28 -11.51 0.06
CA GLN A 53 -13.73 -11.65 -0.01
C GLN A 53 -14.38 -10.46 0.73
N PRO A 54 -14.91 -9.44 0.04
CA PRO A 54 -15.35 -8.20 0.68
C PRO A 54 -16.57 -8.36 1.59
N ASP A 55 -17.34 -9.43 1.41
CA ASP A 55 -18.52 -9.78 2.19
C ASP A 55 -18.18 -10.47 3.53
N GLN A 56 -16.98 -11.03 3.67
CA GLN A 56 -16.56 -11.69 4.90
C GLN A 56 -16.09 -10.67 5.95
N ALA A 57 -16.66 -10.76 7.17
CA ALA A 57 -16.26 -9.91 8.29
C ALA A 57 -14.82 -10.18 8.75
N GLN A 58 -14.34 -11.41 8.59
CA GLN A 58 -12.98 -11.82 8.93
C GLN A 58 -12.53 -12.95 8.01
N GLN A 59 -11.29 -12.89 7.53
CA GLN A 59 -10.67 -13.90 6.68
C GLN A 59 -9.16 -13.98 6.92
N VAL A 60 -8.49 -15.03 6.44
CA VAL A 60 -7.03 -15.16 6.52
C VAL A 60 -6.44 -15.14 5.12
N CYS A 61 -5.47 -14.24 4.89
CA CYS A 61 -4.73 -14.15 3.64
C CYS A 61 -3.26 -13.94 3.96
N ASP A 62 -2.35 -14.71 3.35
CA ASP A 62 -0.90 -14.60 3.56
C ASP A 62 -0.50 -14.54 5.06
N GLY A 63 -1.13 -15.37 5.91
CA GLY A 63 -0.85 -15.41 7.35
C GLY A 63 -1.33 -14.18 8.15
N VAL A 64 -1.99 -13.22 7.52
CA VAL A 64 -2.62 -12.05 8.14
C VAL A 64 -4.12 -12.30 8.30
N THR A 65 -4.68 -11.98 9.46
CA THR A 65 -6.14 -11.95 9.65
C THR A 65 -6.66 -10.62 9.14
N VAL A 66 -7.40 -10.62 8.04
CA VAL A 66 -8.03 -9.42 7.47
C VAL A 66 -9.44 -9.31 8.05
N CYS A 67 -9.76 -8.15 8.62
CA CYS A 67 -11.04 -7.86 9.26
C CYS A 67 -11.74 -6.69 8.57
N ALA A 68 -13.04 -6.80 8.35
CA ALA A 68 -13.88 -5.69 7.92
C ALA A 68 -14.04 -4.68 9.08
N TRP A 69 -13.63 -3.44 8.86
CA TRP A 69 -13.77 -2.34 9.82
C TRP A 69 -15.04 -1.55 9.53
N ARG A 70 -16.18 -2.13 9.92
CA ARG A 70 -17.51 -1.52 9.79
C ARG A 70 -17.99 -0.99 11.14
N GLN A 71 -19.10 -0.26 11.13
CA GLN A 71 -19.68 0.34 12.34
C GLN A 71 -20.01 -0.69 13.45
N ASP A 72 -20.36 -1.91 13.06
CA ASP A 72 -20.72 -3.03 13.94
C ASP A 72 -19.55 -4.00 14.21
N ALA A 73 -18.32 -3.63 13.82
CA ALA A 73 -17.15 -4.48 13.99
C ALA A 73 -16.89 -4.82 15.47
N VAL A 74 -16.68 -6.11 15.73
CA VAL A 74 -16.33 -6.62 17.06
C VAL A 74 -14.83 -6.82 17.14
N PHE A 75 -14.13 -5.89 17.79
CA PHE A 75 -12.66 -5.87 17.80
C PHE A 75 -12.00 -6.93 18.68
N GLY A 76 -12.69 -7.50 19.65
CA GLY A 76 -12.07 -8.35 20.68
C GLY A 76 -10.99 -7.60 21.50
N PRO A 77 -10.11 -8.32 22.22
CA PRO A 77 -9.03 -7.68 22.97
C PRO A 77 -8.07 -6.93 22.04
N PRO A 78 -7.63 -5.70 22.37
CA PRO A 78 -6.62 -5.00 21.58
C PRO A 78 -5.29 -5.76 21.56
N ALA A 79 -4.54 -5.68 20.46
CA ALA A 79 -3.20 -6.23 20.34
C ALA A 79 -2.13 -5.47 21.14
N GLU A 80 -0.96 -6.08 21.34
CA GLU A 80 0.19 -5.46 22.03
C GLU A 80 0.79 -4.26 21.30
N VAL A 81 0.63 -4.21 19.98
CA VAL A 81 0.96 -3.06 19.16
C VAL A 81 -0.26 -2.69 18.32
N VAL A 82 -0.63 -1.42 18.35
CA VAL A 82 -1.74 -0.88 17.57
C VAL A 82 -1.17 0.18 16.63
N VAL A 83 -1.37 0.00 15.33
CA VAL A 83 -0.98 0.94 14.28
C VAL A 83 -2.22 1.60 13.73
N GLU A 84 -2.27 2.92 13.87
CA GLU A 84 -3.21 3.81 13.21
C GLU A 84 -2.56 4.28 11.92
N ALA A 85 -3.00 3.76 10.76
CA ALA A 85 -2.41 4.14 9.48
C ALA A 85 -3.05 5.44 8.95
N PHE A 86 -2.20 6.39 8.57
CA PHE A 86 -2.54 7.60 7.82
C PHE A 86 -3.59 8.49 8.51
N GLY A 87 -3.55 8.55 9.84
CA GLY A 87 -4.45 9.39 10.63
C GLY A 87 -5.90 8.90 10.66
N CYS A 88 -6.16 7.62 10.37
CA CYS A 88 -7.49 7.04 10.58
C CYS A 88 -7.89 7.13 12.06
N SER A 89 -9.17 7.39 12.36
CA SER A 89 -9.59 7.53 13.76
C SER A 89 -10.06 6.21 14.35
N LEU A 90 -9.36 5.69 15.36
CA LEU A 90 -9.78 4.48 16.06
C LEU A 90 -11.11 4.69 16.80
N PRO A 91 -12.01 3.68 16.87
CA PRO A 91 -13.25 3.81 17.63
C PRO A 91 -12.97 4.02 19.12
N GLY A 92 -13.69 4.93 19.76
CA GLY A 92 -13.49 5.24 21.19
C GLY A 92 -13.64 4.02 22.12
N THR A 93 -14.51 3.08 21.76
CA THR A 93 -14.65 1.79 22.47
C THR A 93 -13.38 0.96 22.43
N TYR A 94 -12.68 0.94 21.30
CA TYR A 94 -11.40 0.25 21.15
C TYR A 94 -10.28 0.96 21.92
N VAL A 95 -10.23 2.30 21.88
CA VAL A 95 -9.27 3.10 22.65
C VAL A 95 -9.46 2.91 24.16
N ALA A 96 -10.71 2.88 24.64
CA ALA A 96 -11.00 2.57 26.04
C ALA A 96 -10.54 1.15 26.41
N ALA A 97 -10.75 0.16 25.53
CA ALA A 97 -10.24 -1.20 25.73
C ALA A 97 -8.70 -1.27 25.75
N MET A 98 -8.01 -0.44 24.98
CA MET A 98 -6.54 -0.32 25.02
C MET A 98 -6.07 0.17 26.39
N ALA A 99 -6.73 1.19 26.94
CA ALA A 99 -6.42 1.75 28.25
C ALA A 99 -6.72 0.78 29.42
N ALA A 100 -7.71 -0.10 29.25
CA ALA A 100 -8.09 -1.10 30.25
C ALA A 100 -7.18 -2.34 30.28
N ARG A 101 -6.23 -2.48 29.35
CA ARG A 101 -5.26 -3.58 29.37
C ARG A 101 -4.34 -3.48 30.59
N ALA A 102 -3.95 -4.63 31.15
CA ALA A 102 -2.96 -4.69 32.23
C ALA A 102 -1.62 -4.04 31.84
N ALA A 103 -1.23 -4.16 30.57
CA ALA A 103 -0.13 -3.43 29.96
C ALA A 103 -0.67 -2.65 28.74
N PRO A 104 -0.60 -1.30 28.76
CA PRO A 104 -0.97 -0.47 27.62
C PRO A 104 -0.25 -0.92 26.35
N PRO A 105 -0.91 -0.94 25.19
CA PRO A 105 -0.26 -1.30 23.95
C PRO A 105 0.69 -0.19 23.49
N VAL A 106 1.66 -0.56 22.66
CA VAL A 106 2.42 0.44 21.89
C VAL A 106 1.49 0.98 20.81
N TRP A 107 1.14 2.27 20.89
CA TRP A 107 0.26 2.93 19.92
C TRP A 107 1.09 3.76 18.94
N ILE A 108 1.08 3.37 17.68
CA ILE A 108 1.83 4.01 16.60
C ILE A 108 0.86 4.72 15.67
N ASN A 109 1.15 5.97 15.35
CA ASN A 109 0.56 6.67 14.21
C ASN A 109 1.50 6.55 13.02
N LEU A 110 1.14 5.74 12.02
CA LEU A 110 1.93 5.60 10.80
C LEU A 110 1.56 6.74 9.84
N GLU A 111 2.53 7.60 9.57
CA GLU A 111 2.36 8.76 8.71
C GLU A 111 2.70 8.44 7.24
N TYR A 112 2.31 9.34 6.34
CA TYR A 112 2.73 9.27 4.95
C TYR A 112 4.25 9.45 4.82
N LEU A 113 4.81 8.85 3.78
CA LEU A 113 6.21 9.02 3.41
C LEU A 113 6.48 10.47 2.99
N SER A 114 7.50 11.09 3.56
CA SER A 114 8.00 12.38 3.09
C SER A 114 9.52 12.42 3.00
N ALA A 115 10.01 13.20 2.05
CA ALA A 115 11.43 13.55 1.90
C ALA A 115 11.76 14.90 2.56
N GLU A 116 10.77 15.60 3.09
CA GLU A 116 10.98 16.91 3.71
C GLU A 116 11.84 16.77 4.98
N PRO A 117 12.78 17.68 5.24
CA PRO A 117 13.75 17.52 6.32
C PRO A 117 13.11 17.52 7.72
N TRP A 118 11.91 18.09 7.87
CA TRP A 118 11.25 18.21 9.17
C TRP A 118 10.73 16.88 9.73
N VAL A 119 10.47 15.86 8.88
CA VAL A 119 9.92 14.59 9.38
C VAL A 119 10.87 13.85 10.30
N ALA A 120 12.18 14.02 10.13
CA ALA A 120 13.19 13.45 11.01
C ALA A 120 13.08 13.99 12.45
N ALA A 121 12.68 15.25 12.62
CA ALA A 121 12.50 15.85 13.94
C ALA A 121 11.20 15.39 14.62
N HIS A 122 10.25 14.84 13.86
CA HIS A 122 8.94 14.42 14.35
C HIS A 122 8.79 12.90 14.45
N HIS A 123 9.67 12.13 13.81
CA HIS A 123 9.74 10.69 13.94
C HIS A 123 10.05 10.27 15.39
N GLY A 124 9.23 9.37 15.93
CA GLY A 124 9.34 8.84 17.29
C GLY A 124 8.78 9.77 18.38
N LEU A 125 8.23 10.94 18.04
CA LEU A 125 7.69 11.84 19.04
C LEU A 125 6.46 11.26 19.74
N PRO A 126 6.40 11.33 21.09
CA PRO A 126 5.22 10.93 21.86
C PRO A 126 4.15 12.02 21.84
N SER A 127 2.90 11.59 21.85
CA SER A 127 1.70 12.40 22.02
C SER A 127 0.81 11.73 23.07
N PRO A 128 0.85 12.18 24.33
CA PRO A 128 -0.01 11.66 25.39
C PRO A 128 -1.50 11.86 25.05
N HIS A 129 -2.30 10.82 25.24
CA HIS A 129 -3.74 10.89 25.01
C HIS A 129 -4.39 11.79 26.09
N PRO A 130 -5.28 12.72 25.72
CA PRO A 130 -5.79 13.73 26.65
C PRO A 130 -6.63 13.16 27.81
N GLN A 131 -7.23 11.97 27.64
CA GLN A 131 -8.16 11.38 28.61
C GLN A 131 -7.69 10.05 29.21
N TRP A 132 -6.79 9.34 28.55
CA TRP A 132 -6.45 7.95 28.89
C TRP A 132 -4.94 7.86 29.13
N PRO A 133 -4.45 6.95 29.97
CA PRO A 133 -3.02 6.73 30.21
C PRO A 133 -2.37 5.98 29.02
N LEU A 134 -2.53 6.53 27.83
CA LEU A 134 -2.02 6.03 26.56
C LEU A 134 -1.11 7.09 25.94
N THR A 135 -0.07 6.66 25.25
CA THR A 135 0.80 7.54 24.47
C THR A 135 0.83 7.03 23.04
N LYS A 136 0.46 7.91 22.10
CA LYS A 136 0.59 7.68 20.66
C LYS A 136 1.97 8.16 20.21
N TYR A 137 2.65 7.39 19.38
CA TYR A 137 3.97 7.74 18.83
C TYR A 137 3.89 7.96 17.33
N PHE A 138 4.37 9.10 16.86
CA PHE A 138 4.41 9.39 15.43
C PHE A 138 5.52 8.61 14.73
N PHE A 139 5.18 7.87 13.69
CA PHE A 139 6.13 7.11 12.88
C PHE A 139 6.10 7.64 11.45
N PHE A 140 7.06 8.51 11.14
CA PHE A 140 7.28 9.01 9.78
C PHE A 140 8.24 8.13 8.98
N PRO A 141 7.80 7.45 7.91
CA PRO A 141 8.68 6.88 6.91
C PRO A 141 9.51 7.96 6.21
N GLY A 142 10.72 7.63 5.78
CA GLY A 142 11.60 8.60 5.13
C GLY A 142 12.91 8.00 4.61
N TYR A 143 13.70 8.86 3.97
CA TYR A 143 14.90 8.45 3.22
C TYR A 143 16.21 8.55 4.03
N THR A 144 16.14 9.04 5.28
CA THR A 144 17.32 9.24 6.14
C THR A 144 17.31 8.28 7.32
N ARG A 145 18.46 8.13 7.99
CA ARG A 145 18.59 7.24 9.17
C ARG A 145 17.80 7.72 10.39
N GLN A 146 17.39 8.98 10.41
CA GLN A 146 16.62 9.61 11.49
C GLN A 146 15.11 9.43 11.31
N THR A 147 14.68 8.78 10.24
CA THR A 147 13.26 8.49 9.95
C THR A 147 12.98 6.99 10.09
N GLY A 148 11.72 6.61 9.98
CA GLY A 148 11.26 5.22 10.04
C GLY A 148 11.68 4.34 8.87
N GLY A 149 12.42 4.89 7.90
CA GLY A 149 12.90 4.18 6.73
C GLY A 149 11.81 3.89 5.71
N LEU A 150 12.06 2.86 4.88
CA LEU A 150 11.18 2.44 3.78
C LEU A 150 10.82 0.96 3.95
N LEU A 151 9.59 0.60 3.58
CA LEU A 151 9.20 -0.81 3.48
C LEU A 151 10.01 -1.49 2.37
N ARG A 152 10.75 -2.53 2.75
CA ARG A 152 11.53 -3.35 1.83
C ARG A 152 11.66 -4.76 2.40
N GLU A 153 11.05 -5.73 1.75
CA GLU A 153 11.16 -7.14 2.15
C GLU A 153 12.63 -7.59 2.07
N ARG A 154 13.06 -8.43 3.02
CA ARG A 154 14.50 -8.76 3.20
C ARG A 154 15.18 -9.27 1.93
N ASN A 155 14.46 -10.04 1.13
CA ASN A 155 14.96 -10.69 -0.08
C ASN A 155 14.53 -9.99 -1.37
N LEU A 156 13.93 -8.79 -1.31
CA LEU A 156 13.38 -8.11 -2.49
C LEU A 156 14.42 -7.94 -3.60
N LEU A 157 15.62 -7.47 -3.26
CA LEU A 157 16.66 -7.20 -4.26
C LEU A 157 17.20 -8.47 -4.91
N ALA A 158 17.39 -9.53 -4.13
CA ALA A 158 17.83 -10.83 -4.65
C ALA A 158 16.77 -11.44 -5.58
N ARG A 159 15.49 -11.40 -5.18
CA ARG A 159 14.38 -11.86 -6.03
C ARG A 159 14.25 -11.04 -7.31
N ARG A 160 14.41 -9.71 -7.23
CA ARG A 160 14.42 -8.84 -8.40
C ARG A 160 15.55 -9.20 -9.36
N ALA A 161 16.77 -9.42 -8.86
CA ALA A 161 17.90 -9.80 -9.71
C ALA A 161 17.63 -11.12 -10.44
N ALA A 162 17.18 -12.14 -9.73
CA ALA A 162 16.82 -13.43 -10.33
C ALA A 162 15.70 -13.30 -11.37
N PHE A 163 14.66 -12.53 -11.06
CA PHE A 163 13.54 -12.29 -11.97
C PHE A 163 14.00 -11.64 -13.29
N LEU A 164 14.83 -10.59 -13.21
CA LEU A 164 15.37 -9.91 -14.39
C LEU A 164 16.25 -10.83 -15.25
N GLN A 165 16.88 -11.83 -14.64
CA GLN A 165 17.82 -12.71 -15.31
C GLN A 165 17.15 -13.95 -15.93
N HIS A 166 16.05 -14.42 -15.34
CA HIS A 166 15.47 -15.73 -15.69
C HIS A 166 13.99 -15.68 -16.06
N ASP A 167 13.19 -14.82 -15.42
CA ASP A 167 11.73 -14.94 -15.45
C ASP A 167 11.06 -13.85 -16.28
N ILE A 168 11.74 -12.73 -16.55
CA ILE A 168 11.14 -11.53 -17.15
C ILE A 168 10.49 -11.80 -18.52
N VAL A 169 11.08 -12.68 -19.33
CA VAL A 169 10.53 -13.03 -20.66
C VAL A 169 9.22 -13.79 -20.51
N GLY A 170 9.17 -14.79 -19.63
CA GLY A 170 7.96 -15.55 -19.35
C GLY A 170 6.87 -14.69 -18.70
N TYR A 171 7.26 -13.73 -17.87
CA TYR A 171 6.32 -12.76 -17.29
C TYR A 171 5.64 -11.90 -18.37
N TRP A 172 6.40 -11.34 -19.32
CA TRP A 172 5.80 -10.57 -20.41
C TRP A 172 4.83 -11.40 -21.25
N GLN A 173 5.22 -12.64 -21.58
CA GLN A 173 4.35 -13.57 -22.30
C GLN A 173 3.07 -13.86 -21.53
N SER A 174 3.14 -14.00 -20.20
CA SER A 174 1.96 -14.22 -19.36
C SER A 174 0.97 -13.05 -19.35
N LEU A 175 1.44 -11.85 -19.68
CA LEU A 175 0.62 -10.65 -19.84
C LEU A 175 0.17 -10.41 -21.29
N GLY A 176 0.49 -11.31 -22.22
CA GLY A 176 0.23 -11.12 -23.65
C GLY A 176 1.12 -10.05 -24.31
N VAL A 177 2.19 -9.63 -23.64
CA VAL A 177 3.12 -8.61 -24.15
C VAL A 177 4.23 -9.31 -24.93
N ALA A 178 4.50 -8.84 -26.15
CA ALA A 178 5.58 -9.35 -26.99
C ALA A 178 6.95 -9.26 -26.29
N ALA A 179 7.93 -10.03 -26.76
CA ALA A 179 9.31 -9.89 -26.27
C ALA A 179 9.91 -8.53 -26.68
N PRO A 180 10.82 -7.95 -25.87
CA PRO A 180 11.44 -6.68 -26.25
C PRO A 180 12.27 -6.79 -27.53
N VAL A 181 12.17 -5.79 -28.42
CA VAL A 181 13.07 -5.65 -29.57
C VAL A 181 14.28 -4.78 -29.22
N PRO A 182 15.44 -4.97 -29.89
CA PRO A 182 16.62 -4.15 -29.64
C PRO A 182 16.35 -2.65 -29.83
N GLY A 183 16.72 -1.85 -28.85
CA GLY A 183 16.59 -0.39 -28.88
C GLY A 183 15.22 0.14 -28.46
N GLU A 184 14.27 -0.71 -28.09
CA GLU A 184 12.97 -0.23 -27.58
C GLU A 184 13.05 0.25 -26.11
N TRP A 185 12.23 1.24 -25.79
CA TRP A 185 11.92 1.63 -24.42
C TRP A 185 10.63 0.97 -23.97
N ARG A 186 10.68 0.25 -22.84
CA ARG A 186 9.47 -0.21 -22.15
C ARG A 186 9.15 0.69 -20.97
N ILE A 187 7.98 1.31 -20.99
CA ILE A 187 7.56 2.26 -19.97
C ILE A 187 6.24 1.77 -19.39
N SER A 188 6.17 1.63 -18.07
CA SER A 188 4.90 1.45 -17.37
C SER A 188 4.33 2.81 -16.99
N LEU A 189 3.09 3.12 -17.40
CA LEU A 189 2.39 4.34 -17.01
C LEU A 189 1.32 4.02 -15.97
N PHE A 190 1.55 4.44 -14.73
CA PHE A 190 0.57 4.41 -13.65
C PHE A 190 0.48 5.81 -13.04
N ALA A 191 -0.63 6.49 -13.31
CA ALA A 191 -0.81 7.89 -12.92
C ALA A 191 -2.30 8.22 -12.68
N TYR A 192 -2.52 9.32 -11.97
CA TYR A 192 -3.77 10.07 -11.99
C TYR A 192 -3.91 10.83 -13.30
N GLU A 193 -5.08 11.43 -13.50
CA GLU A 193 -5.35 12.33 -14.61
C GLU A 193 -4.26 13.43 -14.67
N ASN A 194 -3.66 13.60 -15.84
CA ASN A 194 -2.49 14.46 -16.01
C ASN A 194 -2.59 15.27 -17.32
N PRO A 195 -2.65 16.62 -17.25
CA PRO A 195 -2.73 17.46 -18.45
C PRO A 195 -1.48 17.37 -19.34
N ALA A 196 -0.33 16.97 -18.79
CA ALA A 196 0.91 16.83 -19.54
C ALA A 196 1.02 15.50 -20.32
N LEU A 197 0.02 14.60 -20.19
CA LEU A 197 0.08 13.29 -20.84
C LEU A 197 0.18 13.41 -22.37
N ALA A 198 -0.66 14.25 -22.99
CA ALA A 198 -0.72 14.35 -24.44
C ALA A 198 0.61 14.83 -25.02
N GLU A 199 1.21 15.87 -24.44
CA GLU A 199 2.52 16.40 -24.86
C GLU A 199 3.63 15.34 -24.75
N LEU A 200 3.60 14.53 -23.68
CA LEU A 200 4.56 13.44 -23.50
C LEU A 200 4.38 12.35 -24.57
N LEU A 201 3.13 11.95 -24.86
CA LEU A 201 2.84 10.96 -25.89
C LEU A 201 3.19 11.47 -27.30
N ASP A 202 2.94 12.74 -27.60
CA ASP A 202 3.34 13.38 -28.85
C ASP A 202 4.87 13.36 -29.00
N ALA A 203 5.62 13.68 -27.94
CA ALA A 203 7.07 13.65 -27.94
C ALA A 203 7.63 12.23 -28.19
N TRP A 204 7.01 11.20 -27.61
CA TRP A 204 7.42 9.81 -27.85
C TRP A 204 7.05 9.32 -29.25
N SER A 205 5.83 9.63 -29.72
CA SER A 205 5.34 9.17 -31.03
C SER A 205 6.08 9.80 -32.22
N THR A 206 6.65 10.99 -32.05
CA THR A 206 7.43 11.70 -33.07
C THR A 206 8.94 11.52 -32.91
N GLY A 207 9.37 10.90 -31.81
CA GLY A 207 10.77 10.60 -31.52
C GLY A 207 11.34 9.47 -32.40
N PRO A 208 12.68 9.34 -32.46
CA PRO A 208 13.33 8.28 -33.24
C PRO A 208 13.28 6.90 -32.57
N ASP A 209 13.01 6.86 -31.27
CA ASP A 209 13.06 5.64 -30.46
C ASP A 209 11.70 4.94 -30.44
N LEU A 210 11.72 3.60 -30.52
CA LEU A 210 10.52 2.80 -30.35
C LEU A 210 10.12 2.74 -28.87
N VAL A 211 8.88 3.12 -28.56
CA VAL A 211 8.34 3.07 -27.20
C VAL A 211 7.19 2.07 -27.12
N THR A 212 7.31 1.09 -26.23
CA THR A 212 6.20 0.24 -25.79
C THR A 212 5.69 0.77 -24.45
N LEU A 213 4.51 1.39 -24.47
CA LEU A 213 3.86 1.93 -23.28
C LEU A 213 2.86 0.92 -22.71
N LEU A 214 3.10 0.46 -21.47
CA LEU A 214 2.27 -0.49 -20.75
C LEU A 214 1.44 0.26 -19.71
N VAL A 215 0.12 0.22 -19.85
CA VAL A 215 -0.80 1.00 -19.00
C VAL A 215 -1.74 0.06 -18.28
N PRO A 216 -1.50 -0.23 -16.98
CA PRO A 216 -2.49 -0.93 -16.16
C PRO A 216 -3.81 -0.16 -16.17
N GLU A 217 -4.94 -0.89 -16.17
CA GLU A 217 -6.26 -0.28 -16.13
C GLU A 217 -6.38 0.66 -14.92
N GLY A 218 -6.81 1.89 -15.17
CA GLY A 218 -6.82 2.92 -14.13
C GLY A 218 -7.19 4.30 -14.63
N ARG A 219 -6.96 5.30 -13.77
CA ARG A 219 -7.50 6.67 -13.94
C ARG A 219 -6.96 7.43 -15.15
N ILE A 220 -5.76 7.08 -15.63
CA ILE A 220 -5.15 7.74 -16.79
C ILE A 220 -5.71 7.26 -18.14
N LEU A 221 -6.39 6.09 -18.15
CA LEU A 221 -6.80 5.39 -19.38
C LEU A 221 -7.75 6.21 -20.27
N PRO A 222 -8.73 6.98 -19.76
CA PRO A 222 -9.59 7.82 -20.61
C PRO A 222 -8.82 8.90 -21.37
N GLN A 223 -7.76 9.47 -20.78
CA GLN A 223 -6.94 10.46 -21.48
C GLN A 223 -6.09 9.83 -22.57
N LEU A 224 -5.59 8.61 -22.34
CA LEU A 224 -4.89 7.84 -23.36
C LEU A 224 -5.82 7.47 -24.53
N ALA A 225 -7.01 6.96 -24.24
CA ALA A 225 -8.01 6.64 -25.27
C ALA A 225 -8.33 7.87 -26.13
N LYS A 226 -8.54 9.02 -25.49
CA LYS A 226 -8.77 10.30 -26.18
C LYS A 226 -7.60 10.70 -27.08
N TRP A 227 -6.35 10.54 -26.60
CA TRP A 227 -5.16 10.84 -27.42
C TRP A 227 -5.06 9.91 -28.64
N LEU A 228 -5.41 8.63 -28.49
CA LEU A 228 -5.49 7.66 -29.59
C LEU A 228 -6.67 7.90 -30.56
N GLY A 229 -7.55 8.86 -30.29
CA GLY A 229 -8.78 9.06 -31.06
C GLY A 229 -9.83 7.96 -30.87
N LEU A 230 -9.75 7.21 -29.76
CA LEU A 230 -10.66 6.13 -29.40
C LEU A 230 -11.64 6.57 -28.32
N ASN A 231 -12.80 5.91 -28.25
CA ASN A 231 -13.80 6.17 -27.23
C ASN A 231 -13.45 5.53 -25.88
N ALA A 232 -12.81 4.36 -25.91
CA ALA A 232 -12.41 3.58 -24.74
C ALA A 232 -11.27 2.63 -25.10
N LEU A 233 -10.61 2.11 -24.08
CA LEU A 233 -9.61 1.04 -24.15
C LEU A 233 -10.00 -0.07 -23.17
N GLN A 234 -9.69 -1.31 -23.53
CA GLN A 234 -9.85 -2.51 -22.70
C GLN A 234 -8.50 -3.18 -22.49
N ALA A 235 -8.42 -4.09 -21.50
CA ALA A 235 -7.21 -4.84 -21.26
C ALA A 235 -6.86 -5.71 -22.49
N GLY A 236 -5.69 -5.45 -23.09
CA GLY A 236 -5.19 -6.17 -24.24
C GLY A 236 -5.31 -5.44 -25.59
N ASP A 237 -5.96 -4.27 -25.62
CA ASP A 237 -5.96 -3.36 -26.78
C ASP A 237 -4.57 -2.75 -27.06
#